data_AF-A0A7V5PNM2-F1
#
_entry.id   AF-A0A7V5PNM2-F1
#
_cell.length_a   1.000
_cell.length_b   1.000
_cell.length_c   1.000
_cell.angle_alpha   90.00
_cell.angle_beta   90.00
_cell.angle_gamma   90.00
#
_symmetry.space_group_name_H-M   'P 1'
#
loop_
_entity.id
_entity.type
_entity.pdbx_description
1 polymer ?
#
loop_
_entity_poly.entity_id
_entity_poly.type
_entity_poly.pdbx_seq_one_letter_code
_entity_poly.pdbx_strand_id
1 'polypeptide(L)'
;MSDEFYDYFFEELGVSYMWQFQLMPIGRADELLTLMVQPEQRVELFKKWEYMLEEKKYPLADFWNSGVLSNGCVAYGRAGGYLYIDWNGNILPCVFVPYYVDNVYDLYNKGKTLTDALFSKFMINGRKWQDEYGYAHRDHPDNWLLPCSIRDHYENFRRSIITDDAKPEDESAEKILHDEAYFRTLSEYDKKLEALTLPIWKKEYLDWAAQDKMSRKEGSKKRILETV
;
A
#
# COMPACT_ATOMS: atom_id res chain seq x y z
N MET A 1 -15.41 -13.38 5.89
CA MET A 1 -15.00 -13.67 7.28
C MET A 1 -16.14 -13.30 8.20
N SER A 2 -16.50 -14.17 9.14
CA SER A 2 -17.67 -13.99 10.00
C SER A 2 -17.32 -13.24 11.29
N ASP A 3 -18.31 -12.74 12.03
CA ASP A 3 -18.07 -12.02 13.30
C ASP A 3 -17.48 -12.95 14.36
N GLU A 4 -17.91 -14.21 14.39
CA GLU A 4 -17.46 -15.21 15.35
C GLU A 4 -15.94 -15.44 15.27
N PHE A 5 -15.37 -15.34 14.07
CA PHE A 5 -13.92 -15.41 13.89
C PHE A 5 -13.21 -14.28 14.64
N TYR A 6 -13.67 -13.04 14.49
CA TYR A 6 -13.03 -11.89 15.14
C TYR A 6 -13.32 -11.88 16.65
N ASP A 7 -14.55 -12.18 17.05
CA ASP A 7 -14.97 -12.25 18.45
C ASP A 7 -14.14 -13.27 19.22
N TYR A 8 -13.84 -14.42 18.63
CA TYR A 8 -12.94 -15.41 19.24
C TYR A 8 -11.55 -14.81 19.57
N PHE A 9 -10.94 -14.06 18.65
CA PHE A 9 -9.62 -13.47 18.90
C PHE A 9 -9.66 -12.31 19.90
N PHE A 10 -10.63 -11.40 19.75
CA PHE A 10 -10.67 -10.18 20.56
C PHE A 10 -11.30 -10.41 21.95
N GLU A 11 -12.44 -11.10 22.01
CA GLU A 11 -13.20 -11.26 23.25
C GLU A 11 -12.74 -12.49 24.05
N GLU A 12 -12.47 -13.63 23.40
CA GLU A 12 -12.10 -14.85 24.12
C GLU A 12 -10.60 -14.95 24.40
N LEU A 13 -9.75 -14.64 23.40
CA LEU A 13 -8.30 -14.73 23.56
C LEU A 13 -7.65 -13.42 24.05
N GLY A 14 -8.35 -12.29 23.98
CA GLY A 14 -7.85 -11.00 24.44
C GLY A 14 -6.78 -10.37 23.54
N VAL A 15 -6.82 -10.62 22.23
CA VAL A 15 -5.90 -10.00 21.26
C VAL A 15 -6.04 -8.47 21.26
N SER A 16 -4.92 -7.76 21.33
CA SER A 16 -4.93 -6.29 21.38
C SER A 16 -4.97 -5.61 20.02
N TYR A 17 -4.58 -6.29 18.94
CA TYR A 17 -4.69 -5.81 17.56
C TYR A 17 -4.51 -6.96 16.56
N MET A 18 -5.05 -6.81 15.35
CA MET A 18 -4.93 -7.81 14.30
C MET A 18 -4.41 -7.17 13.01
N TRP A 19 -3.45 -7.84 12.36
CA TRP A 19 -3.01 -7.53 11.01
C TRP A 19 -3.48 -8.60 10.05
N GLN A 20 -4.24 -8.20 9.04
CA GLN A 20 -4.74 -9.07 8.00
C GLN A 20 -3.97 -8.84 6.70
N PHE A 21 -3.47 -9.92 6.13
CA PHE A 21 -2.80 -9.92 4.84
C PHE A 21 -3.63 -10.70 3.83
N GLN A 22 -3.70 -10.15 2.63
CA GLN A 22 -4.27 -10.81 1.46
C GLN A 22 -3.11 -11.47 0.68
N LEU A 23 -3.35 -12.60 0.02
CA LEU A 23 -2.30 -13.27 -0.75
C LEU A 23 -1.74 -12.33 -1.84
N MET A 24 -0.41 -12.25 -1.92
CA MET A 24 0.32 -11.67 -3.05
C MET A 24 1.02 -12.82 -3.80
N PRO A 25 0.84 -13.00 -5.11
CA PRO A 25 1.41 -14.10 -5.87
C PRO A 25 2.88 -13.83 -6.22
N ILE A 26 3.76 -13.99 -5.23
CA ILE A 26 5.21 -13.88 -5.36
C ILE A 26 5.89 -15.07 -4.66
N GLY A 27 7.16 -15.32 -4.98
CA GLY A 27 7.90 -16.45 -4.42
C GLY A 27 7.21 -17.78 -4.75
N ARG A 28 7.02 -18.65 -3.75
CA ARG A 28 6.35 -19.96 -3.94
C ARG A 28 4.86 -19.88 -4.31
N ALA A 29 4.28 -18.68 -4.36
CA ALA A 29 2.89 -18.45 -4.73
C ALA A 29 2.75 -17.77 -6.10
N ASP A 30 3.81 -17.70 -6.89
CA ASP A 30 3.81 -17.13 -8.25
C ASP A 30 2.80 -17.80 -9.19
N GLU A 31 2.63 -19.12 -9.06
CA GLU A 31 1.63 -19.89 -9.81
C GLU A 31 0.20 -19.80 -9.21
N LEU A 32 0.03 -19.16 -8.04
CA LEU A 32 -1.22 -19.13 -7.27
C LEU A 32 -2.04 -17.85 -7.45
N LEU A 33 -2.00 -17.25 -8.64
CA LEU A 33 -2.82 -16.07 -9.01
C LEU A 33 -4.31 -16.29 -8.73
N THR A 34 -4.81 -17.52 -8.88
CA THR A 34 -6.22 -17.87 -8.64
C THR A 34 -6.65 -17.75 -7.17
N LEU A 35 -5.70 -17.74 -6.24
CA LEU A 35 -5.95 -17.56 -4.81
C LEU A 35 -5.88 -16.10 -4.36
N MET A 36 -5.54 -15.18 -5.27
CA MET A 36 -5.69 -13.75 -4.98
C MET A 36 -7.14 -13.40 -4.69
N VAL A 37 -7.33 -12.54 -3.70
CA VAL A 37 -8.62 -11.91 -3.42
C VAL A 37 -9.06 -11.12 -4.65
N GLN A 38 -10.19 -11.50 -5.24
CA GLN A 38 -10.75 -10.82 -6.41
C GLN A 38 -11.11 -9.36 -6.09
N PRO A 39 -11.15 -8.44 -7.06
CA PRO A 39 -11.44 -7.03 -6.81
C PRO A 39 -12.73 -6.79 -6.01
N GLU A 40 -13.80 -7.52 -6.33
CA GLU A 40 -15.09 -7.43 -5.64
C GLU A 40 -14.96 -7.93 -4.19
N GLN A 41 -14.25 -9.03 -3.98
CA GLN A 41 -13.97 -9.55 -2.65
C GLN A 41 -13.12 -8.60 -1.82
N ARG A 42 -12.18 -7.86 -2.44
CA ARG A 42 -11.36 -6.86 -1.76
C ARG A 42 -12.20 -5.69 -1.26
N VAL A 43 -13.20 -5.26 -2.03
CA VAL A 43 -14.18 -4.25 -1.60
C VAL A 43 -15.05 -4.76 -0.46
N GLU A 44 -15.47 -6.03 -0.49
CA GLU A 44 -16.21 -6.62 0.63
C GLU A 44 -15.35 -6.72 1.91
N LEU A 45 -14.05 -7.02 1.77
CA LEU A 45 -13.11 -6.96 2.89
C LEU A 45 -12.91 -5.53 3.42
N PHE A 46 -12.91 -4.52 2.55
CA PHE A 46 -12.85 -3.11 2.95
C PHE A 46 -14.06 -2.74 3.81
N LYS A 47 -15.29 -3.01 3.33
CA LYS A 47 -16.52 -2.77 4.10
C LYS A 47 -16.53 -3.54 5.42
N LYS A 48 -16.02 -4.78 5.40
CA LYS A 48 -15.90 -5.60 6.61
C LYS A 48 -14.94 -4.98 7.61
N TRP A 49 -13.81 -4.46 7.13
CA TRP A 49 -12.83 -3.75 7.94
C TRP A 49 -13.42 -2.49 8.57
N GLU A 50 -14.16 -1.68 7.81
CA GLU A 50 -14.88 -0.51 8.35
C GLU A 50 -15.87 -0.90 9.44
N TYR A 51 -16.73 -1.89 9.18
CA TYR A 51 -17.66 -2.42 10.19
C TYR A 51 -16.94 -2.90 11.47
N MET A 52 -15.79 -3.57 11.34
CA MET A 52 -15.00 -4.02 12.48
C MET A 52 -14.44 -2.85 13.31
N LEU A 53 -13.99 -1.79 12.64
CA LEU A 53 -13.49 -0.58 13.31
C LEU A 53 -14.61 0.25 13.94
N GLU A 54 -15.70 0.46 13.22
CA GLU A 54 -16.75 1.40 13.57
C GLU A 54 -17.79 0.79 14.51
N GLU A 55 -18.24 -0.42 14.27
CA GLU A 55 -19.30 -1.03 15.08
C GLU A 55 -18.70 -1.89 16.19
N LYS A 56 -17.75 -2.77 15.87
CA LYS A 56 -17.17 -3.72 16.84
C LYS A 56 -16.03 -3.09 17.67
N LYS A 57 -15.48 -1.95 17.22
CA LYS A 57 -14.35 -1.25 17.86
C LYS A 57 -13.09 -2.10 17.98
N TYR A 58 -12.92 -3.09 17.10
CA TYR A 58 -11.75 -3.96 17.10
C TYR A 58 -10.58 -3.32 16.36
N PRO A 59 -9.39 -3.21 16.98
CA PRO A 59 -8.21 -2.64 16.32
C PRO A 59 -7.65 -3.60 15.26
N LEU A 60 -8.17 -3.48 14.04
CA LEU A 60 -7.84 -4.29 12.88
C LEU A 60 -7.22 -3.43 11.77
N ALA A 61 -6.13 -3.91 11.17
CA ALA A 61 -5.57 -3.35 9.95
C ALA A 61 -5.56 -4.41 8.85
N ASP A 62 -6.30 -4.17 7.76
CA ASP A 62 -6.13 -4.91 6.51
C ASP A 62 -5.05 -4.22 5.68
N PHE A 63 -3.91 -4.88 5.46
CA PHE A 63 -2.71 -4.25 4.90
C PHE A 63 -2.93 -3.52 3.57
N TRP A 64 -3.83 -4.02 2.71
CA TRP A 64 -4.09 -3.44 1.38
C TRP A 64 -5.34 -2.57 1.30
N ASN A 65 -6.24 -2.65 2.28
CA ASN A 65 -7.43 -1.79 2.35
C ASN A 65 -7.25 -0.59 3.30
N SER A 66 -6.31 -0.66 4.24
CA SER A 66 -6.06 0.39 5.24
C SER A 66 -5.01 1.43 4.82
N GLY A 67 -4.78 1.59 3.52
CA GLY A 67 -3.81 2.55 2.97
C GLY A 67 -4.01 3.98 3.46
N VAL A 68 -5.25 4.36 3.73
CA VAL A 68 -5.64 5.66 4.30
C VAL A 68 -5.02 5.94 5.67
N LEU A 69 -4.83 4.91 6.50
CA LEU A 69 -4.24 5.07 7.84
C LEU A 69 -2.75 5.44 7.78
N SER A 70 -2.10 5.13 6.66
CA SER A 70 -0.66 5.33 6.47
C SER A 70 -0.32 6.39 5.43
N ASN A 71 -1.31 7.11 4.89
CA ASN A 71 -1.14 8.02 3.75
C ASN A 71 -0.55 7.31 2.51
N GLY A 72 -1.12 6.15 2.16
CA GLY A 72 -0.71 5.33 1.02
C GLY A 72 0.54 4.47 1.30
N CYS A 73 1.20 4.01 0.22
CA CYS A 73 2.36 3.11 0.32
C CYS A 73 3.46 3.60 1.26
N VAL A 74 3.89 2.78 2.21
CA VAL A 74 5.00 3.10 3.15
C VAL A 74 6.39 2.61 2.70
N ALA A 75 6.52 2.06 1.49
CA ALA A 75 7.77 1.53 0.94
C ALA A 75 8.78 2.61 0.49
N TYR A 76 9.88 2.18 -0.13
CA TYR A 76 10.89 3.01 -0.81
C TYR A 76 11.65 3.98 0.10
N GLY A 77 11.60 3.77 1.42
CA GLY A 77 12.27 4.62 2.40
C GLY A 77 11.82 6.09 2.37
N ARG A 78 10.56 6.37 2.01
CA ARG A 78 9.99 7.72 2.14
C ARG A 78 10.00 8.17 3.60
N ALA A 79 9.81 9.46 3.87
CA ALA A 79 9.69 9.96 5.23
C ALA A 79 8.54 9.25 5.98
N GLY A 80 8.83 8.68 7.16
CA GLY A 80 7.87 7.86 7.91
C GLY A 80 7.53 6.50 7.27
N GLY A 81 8.28 6.09 6.25
CA GLY A 81 8.21 4.78 5.62
C GLY A 81 9.36 3.87 6.01
N TYR A 82 9.58 2.82 5.23
CA TYR A 82 10.63 1.82 5.46
C TYR A 82 11.26 1.33 4.15
N LEU A 83 12.37 0.62 4.30
CA LEU A 83 12.93 -0.31 3.34
C LEU A 83 13.15 -1.66 4.03
N TYR A 84 13.29 -2.73 3.25
CA TYR A 84 13.51 -4.08 3.73
C TYR A 84 14.94 -4.52 3.39
N ILE A 85 15.61 -5.18 4.33
CA ILE A 85 16.90 -5.83 4.08
C ILE A 85 16.70 -7.33 4.32
N ASP A 86 16.91 -8.15 3.29
CA ASP A 86 16.75 -9.60 3.38
C ASP A 86 17.93 -10.26 4.13
N TRP A 87 17.87 -11.58 4.30
CA TRP A 87 18.94 -12.35 4.95
C TRP A 87 20.25 -12.42 4.14
N ASN A 88 20.22 -12.07 2.85
CA ASN A 88 21.41 -11.97 2.00
C ASN A 88 22.02 -10.56 2.01
N GLY A 89 21.37 -9.60 2.70
CA GLY A 89 21.76 -8.20 2.73
C GLY A 89 21.24 -7.36 1.55
N ASN A 90 20.36 -7.90 0.71
CA ASN A 90 19.75 -7.17 -0.39
C ASN A 90 18.81 -6.09 0.14
N ILE A 91 18.85 -4.89 -0.42
CA ILE A 91 18.02 -3.76 0.01
C ILE A 91 16.83 -3.62 -0.94
N LEU A 92 15.67 -4.06 -0.48
CA LEU A 92 14.40 -4.04 -1.21
C LEU A 92 13.53 -2.87 -0.73
N PRO A 93 12.67 -2.28 -1.59
CA PRO A 93 11.76 -1.22 -1.15
C PRO A 93 10.69 -1.68 -0.14
N CYS A 94 10.29 -2.94 -0.25
CA CYS A 94 9.21 -3.57 0.50
C CYS A 94 9.40 -5.08 0.40
N VAL A 95 8.98 -5.83 1.42
CA VAL A 95 9.00 -7.31 1.39
C VAL A 95 8.15 -7.90 0.24
N PHE A 96 7.16 -7.15 -0.27
CA PHE A 96 6.33 -7.55 -1.41
C PHE A 96 6.88 -7.08 -2.76
N VAL A 97 8.00 -6.36 -2.79
CA VAL A 97 8.67 -5.88 -4.02
C VAL A 97 9.99 -6.64 -4.13
N PRO A 98 10.01 -7.85 -4.72
CA PRO A 98 11.13 -8.79 -4.65
C PRO A 98 12.27 -8.43 -5.63
N TYR A 99 12.68 -7.17 -5.61
CA TYR A 99 13.72 -6.63 -6.48
C TYR A 99 14.62 -5.68 -5.68
N TYR A 100 15.92 -5.67 -5.99
CA TYR A 100 16.90 -4.82 -5.32
C TYR A 100 17.96 -4.31 -6.30
N VAL A 101 18.57 -3.17 -5.99
CA VAL A 101 19.73 -2.63 -6.73
C VAL A 101 21.00 -2.80 -5.90
N ASP A 102 20.93 -2.43 -4.63
CA ASP A 102 22.06 -2.41 -3.72
C ASP A 102 22.01 -3.55 -2.70
N ASN A 103 23.19 -4.03 -2.31
CA ASN A 103 23.37 -4.94 -1.19
C ASN A 103 24.15 -4.21 -0.08
N VAL A 104 23.70 -4.36 1.17
CA VAL A 104 24.25 -3.64 2.32
C VAL A 104 25.73 -3.97 2.54
N TYR A 105 26.15 -5.22 2.36
CA TYR A 105 27.56 -5.59 2.54
C TYR A 105 28.44 -4.92 1.48
N ASP A 106 27.98 -4.93 0.23
CA ASP A 106 28.69 -4.29 -0.89
C ASP A 106 28.83 -2.79 -0.72
N LEU A 107 27.79 -2.11 -0.23
CA LEU A 107 27.83 -0.68 0.03
C LEU A 107 28.89 -0.35 1.07
N TYR A 108 28.84 -1.01 2.22
CA TYR A 108 29.76 -0.72 3.33
C TYR A 108 31.20 -1.08 2.96
N ASN A 109 31.43 -2.16 2.21
CA ASN A 109 32.76 -2.52 1.69
C ASN A 109 33.34 -1.46 0.74
N LYS A 110 32.49 -0.67 0.07
CA LYS A 110 32.86 0.45 -0.80
C LYS A 110 32.92 1.79 -0.07
N GLY A 111 32.76 1.82 1.25
CA GLY A 111 32.71 3.05 2.05
C GLY A 111 31.41 3.86 1.86
N LYS A 112 30.36 3.24 1.30
CA LYS A 112 29.01 3.80 1.15
C LYS A 112 28.13 3.42 2.34
N THR A 113 26.93 3.97 2.36
CA THR A 113 25.95 3.86 3.46
C THR A 113 24.56 3.47 2.93
N LEU A 114 23.62 3.17 3.84
CA LEU A 114 22.21 2.99 3.47
C LEU A 114 21.61 4.23 2.78
N THR A 115 22.13 5.43 3.06
CA THR A 115 21.71 6.65 2.37
C THR A 115 21.97 6.56 0.87
N ASP A 116 23.11 5.98 0.45
CA ASP A 116 23.40 5.77 -0.97
C ASP A 116 22.35 4.87 -1.63
N ALA A 117 21.92 3.80 -0.94
CA ALA A 117 20.85 2.92 -1.42
C ALA A 117 19.52 3.65 -1.57
N LEU A 118 19.18 4.51 -0.61
CA LEU A 118 17.96 5.33 -0.66
C LEU A 118 17.96 6.30 -1.85
N PHE A 119 19.13 6.72 -2.33
CA PHE A 119 19.28 7.57 -3.52
C PHE A 119 19.51 6.78 -4.82
N SER A 120 19.38 5.44 -4.79
CA SER A 120 19.29 4.67 -6.04
C SER A 120 18.10 5.13 -6.88
N LYS A 121 18.22 5.01 -8.21
CA LYS A 121 17.17 5.41 -9.15
C LYS A 121 15.86 4.66 -8.87
N PHE A 122 15.93 3.38 -8.51
CA PHE A 122 14.76 2.57 -8.15
C PHE A 122 13.99 3.15 -6.95
N MET A 123 14.70 3.48 -5.87
CA MET A 123 14.10 4.08 -4.68
C MET A 123 13.57 5.49 -4.95
N ILE A 124 14.29 6.30 -5.73
CA ILE A 124 13.85 7.64 -6.15
C ILE A 124 12.57 7.58 -6.98
N ASN A 125 12.50 6.68 -7.96
CA ASN A 125 11.32 6.54 -8.82
C ASN A 125 10.10 6.13 -7.99
N GLY A 126 10.25 5.19 -7.06
CA GLY A 126 9.16 4.76 -6.18
C GLY A 126 8.65 5.89 -5.29
N ARG A 127 9.54 6.70 -4.70
CA ARG A 127 9.15 7.88 -3.93
C ARG A 127 8.51 8.97 -4.78
N LYS A 128 9.01 9.19 -6.00
CA LYS A 128 8.38 10.10 -6.96
C LYS A 128 6.93 9.68 -7.24
N TRP A 129 6.70 8.40 -7.51
CA TRP A 129 5.34 7.87 -7.67
C TRP A 129 4.49 8.07 -6.41
N GLN A 130 5.02 7.79 -5.21
CA GLN A 130 4.30 8.04 -3.95
C GLN A 130 3.90 9.52 -3.77
N ASP A 131 4.79 10.44 -4.12
CA ASP A 131 4.55 11.88 -4.04
C ASP A 131 3.46 12.32 -5.03
N GLU A 132 3.56 11.86 -6.27
CA GLU A 132 2.58 12.10 -7.34
C GLU A 132 1.22 11.45 -7.06
N TYR A 133 1.17 10.34 -6.33
CA TYR A 133 -0.07 9.64 -5.97
C TYR A 133 -0.78 10.23 -4.74
N GLY A 134 -0.16 11.17 -4.03
CA GLY A 134 -0.82 11.89 -2.94
C GLY A 134 0.02 12.15 -1.71
N TYR A 135 1.19 11.53 -1.56
CA TYR A 135 1.99 11.72 -0.34
C TYR A 135 2.46 13.18 -0.17
N ALA A 136 2.78 13.85 -1.28
CA ALA A 136 3.21 15.26 -1.30
C ALA A 136 2.03 16.26 -1.28
N HIS A 137 0.80 15.81 -1.56
CA HIS A 137 -0.39 16.67 -1.62
C HIS A 137 -1.60 16.01 -0.94
N ARG A 138 -1.41 15.67 0.34
CA ARG A 138 -2.39 14.96 1.18
C ARG A 138 -3.74 15.64 1.35
N ASP A 139 -3.87 16.89 0.90
CA ASP A 139 -5.16 17.59 0.85
C ASP A 139 -6.09 17.08 -0.24
N HIS A 140 -5.53 16.51 -1.33
CA HIS A 140 -6.26 15.95 -2.46
C HIS A 140 -5.50 14.73 -3.02
N PRO A 141 -5.27 13.67 -2.22
CA PRO A 141 -4.57 12.50 -2.70
C PRO A 141 -5.42 11.71 -3.71
N ASP A 142 -4.76 10.91 -4.54
CA ASP A 142 -5.44 9.89 -5.34
C ASP A 142 -5.99 8.77 -4.44
N ASN A 143 -6.50 7.70 -5.05
CA ASN A 143 -7.25 6.66 -4.37
C ASN A 143 -6.41 5.75 -3.46
N TRP A 144 -6.25 6.11 -2.18
CA TRP A 144 -5.50 5.28 -1.22
C TRP A 144 -6.16 3.94 -0.82
N LEU A 145 -7.29 3.57 -1.44
CA LEU A 145 -7.79 2.18 -1.43
C LEU A 145 -7.00 1.27 -2.41
N LEU A 146 -6.18 1.86 -3.28
CA LEU A 146 -5.15 1.21 -4.11
C LEU A 146 -3.75 1.70 -3.69
N PRO A 147 -3.30 1.40 -2.47
CA PRO A 147 -2.07 2.00 -1.95
C PRO A 147 -0.79 1.40 -2.52
N CYS A 148 -0.79 0.22 -3.12
CA CYS A 148 0.43 -0.55 -3.35
C CYS A 148 0.96 -0.41 -4.79
N SER A 149 2.19 0.10 -4.95
CA SER A 149 2.84 0.21 -6.27
C SER A 149 2.89 -1.10 -7.06
N ILE A 150 3.24 -2.23 -6.45
CA ILE A 150 3.41 -3.50 -7.16
C ILE A 150 2.13 -4.32 -7.27
N ARG A 151 1.15 -4.10 -6.38
CA ARG A 151 -0.09 -4.90 -6.40
C ARG A 151 -1.24 -4.18 -7.09
N ASP A 152 -1.31 -2.87 -6.93
CA ASP A 152 -2.47 -2.05 -7.30
C ASP A 152 -2.15 -1.08 -8.44
N HIS A 153 -0.87 -1.02 -8.85
CA HIS A 153 -0.33 -0.16 -9.91
C HIS A 153 0.78 -0.87 -10.70
N TYR A 154 0.59 -2.17 -10.99
CA TYR A 154 1.67 -3.03 -11.52
C TYR A 154 2.21 -2.51 -12.86
N GLU A 155 1.35 -1.99 -13.74
CA GLU A 155 1.79 -1.39 -14.99
C GLU A 155 2.71 -0.18 -14.76
N ASN A 156 2.35 0.72 -13.83
CA ASN A 156 3.21 1.85 -13.48
C ASN A 156 4.53 1.37 -12.86
N PHE A 157 4.46 0.40 -11.94
CA PHE A 157 5.65 -0.18 -11.33
C PHE A 157 6.63 -0.69 -12.37
N ARG A 158 6.14 -1.47 -13.34
CA ARG A 158 6.94 -2.08 -14.41
C ARG A 158 7.53 -1.08 -15.40
N ARG A 159 6.84 0.03 -15.67
CA ARG A 159 7.26 1.01 -16.68
C ARG A 159 8.06 2.18 -16.11
N SER A 160 7.80 2.55 -14.86
CA SER A 160 8.25 3.84 -14.30
C SER A 160 9.03 3.71 -13.00
N ILE A 161 8.79 2.66 -12.21
CA ILE A 161 9.42 2.49 -10.90
C ILE A 161 10.66 1.62 -10.99
N ILE A 162 10.49 0.35 -11.37
CA ILE A 162 11.61 -0.60 -11.50
C ILE A 162 12.60 -0.12 -12.56
N THR A 163 13.88 -0.37 -12.32
CA THR A 163 14.97 0.08 -13.18
C THR A 163 15.69 -1.11 -13.81
N ASP A 164 16.32 -0.89 -14.97
CA ASP A 164 16.99 -1.97 -15.73
C ASP A 164 18.14 -2.65 -14.96
N ASP A 165 18.70 -1.98 -13.95
CA ASP A 165 19.73 -2.50 -13.06
C ASP A 165 19.18 -3.20 -11.81
N ALA A 166 17.87 -3.23 -11.62
CA ALA A 166 17.24 -3.98 -10.55
C ALA A 166 17.40 -5.49 -10.78
N LYS A 167 17.79 -6.20 -9.73
CA LYS A 167 17.98 -7.64 -9.71
C LYS A 167 16.81 -8.30 -9.02
N PRO A 168 16.33 -9.46 -9.51
CA PRO A 168 15.35 -10.27 -8.79
C PRO A 168 15.93 -10.78 -7.48
N GLU A 169 15.10 -10.87 -6.44
CA GLU A 169 15.46 -11.48 -5.15
C GLU A 169 15.72 -12.99 -5.32
N ASP A 170 14.93 -13.67 -6.15
CA ASP A 170 15.01 -15.10 -6.42
C ASP A 170 14.58 -15.46 -7.87
N GLU A 171 14.62 -16.76 -8.21
CA GLU A 171 14.20 -17.25 -9.53
C GLU A 171 12.72 -16.98 -9.85
N SER A 172 11.86 -16.90 -8.83
CA SER A 172 10.44 -16.60 -9.01
C SER A 172 10.24 -15.15 -9.43
N ALA A 173 10.91 -14.22 -8.74
CA ALA A 173 10.89 -12.80 -9.09
C ALA A 173 11.41 -12.53 -10.51
N GLU A 174 12.44 -13.27 -10.95
CA GLU A 174 12.95 -13.21 -12.33
C GLU A 174 11.90 -13.68 -13.34
N LYS A 175 11.25 -14.82 -13.09
CA LYS A 175 10.19 -15.34 -13.97
C LYS A 175 9.02 -14.37 -14.07
N ILE A 176 8.52 -13.87 -12.94
CA ILE A 176 7.44 -12.87 -12.89
C ILE A 176 7.84 -11.61 -13.67
N LEU A 177 9.11 -11.20 -13.58
CA LEU A 177 9.60 -10.02 -14.30
C LEU A 177 9.49 -10.20 -15.83
N HIS A 178 9.48 -11.41 -16.38
CA HIS A 178 9.33 -11.61 -17.83
C HIS A 178 8.01 -12.27 -18.24
N ASP A 179 7.07 -12.42 -17.31
CA ASP A 179 5.77 -13.05 -17.56
C ASP A 179 4.72 -12.03 -18.03
N GLU A 180 4.44 -12.04 -19.33
CA GLU A 180 3.40 -11.22 -19.95
C GLU A 180 1.97 -11.57 -19.49
N ALA A 181 1.71 -12.82 -19.13
CA ALA A 181 0.41 -13.23 -18.60
C ALA A 181 0.21 -12.70 -17.18
N TYR A 182 1.25 -12.74 -16.35
CA TYR A 182 1.25 -12.10 -15.02
C TYR A 182 1.02 -10.59 -15.15
N PHE A 183 1.77 -9.92 -16.04
CA PHE A 183 1.63 -8.50 -16.31
C PHE A 183 0.20 -8.11 -16.70
N ARG A 184 -0.39 -8.83 -17.65
CA ARG A 184 -1.78 -8.59 -18.06
C ARG A 184 -2.76 -8.83 -16.91
N THR A 185 -2.58 -9.91 -16.15
CA THR A 185 -3.48 -10.29 -15.06
C THR A 185 -3.53 -9.21 -13.97
N LEU A 186 -2.37 -8.72 -13.51
CA LEU A 186 -2.35 -7.66 -12.50
C LEU A 186 -2.82 -6.32 -13.08
N SER A 187 -2.47 -5.98 -14.32
CA SER A 187 -2.96 -4.76 -14.96
C SER A 187 -4.50 -4.75 -15.13
N GLU A 188 -5.11 -5.91 -15.40
CA GLU A 188 -6.56 -6.06 -15.45
C GLU A 188 -7.19 -6.03 -14.05
N TYR A 189 -6.50 -6.57 -13.05
CA TYR A 189 -6.90 -6.48 -11.64
C TYR A 189 -6.95 -5.03 -11.17
N ASP A 190 -5.89 -4.25 -11.43
CA ASP A 190 -5.77 -2.83 -11.07
C ASP A 190 -6.96 -2.03 -11.62
N LYS A 191 -7.25 -2.17 -12.92
CA LYS A 191 -8.34 -1.46 -13.60
C LYS A 191 -9.72 -1.79 -13.02
N LYS A 192 -9.96 -3.07 -12.71
CA LYS A 192 -11.23 -3.51 -12.12
C LYS A 192 -11.39 -2.98 -10.70
N LEU A 193 -10.34 -3.07 -9.90
CA LEU A 193 -10.36 -2.59 -8.52
C LEU A 193 -10.53 -1.07 -8.46
N GLU A 194 -9.84 -0.33 -9.33
CA GLU A 194 -9.99 1.12 -9.46
C GLU A 194 -11.44 1.49 -9.81
N ALA A 195 -12.04 0.82 -10.79
CA ALA A 195 -13.43 1.08 -11.17
C ALA A 195 -14.43 0.88 -10.02
N LEU A 196 -14.16 -0.08 -9.12
CA LEU A 196 -15.01 -0.37 -7.97
C LEU A 196 -14.77 0.60 -6.80
N THR A 197 -13.53 0.99 -6.56
CA THR A 197 -13.13 1.78 -5.38
C THR A 197 -13.13 3.28 -5.62
N LEU A 198 -12.93 3.75 -6.86
CA LEU A 198 -12.91 5.18 -7.16
C LEU A 198 -14.23 5.90 -6.79
N PRO A 199 -15.43 5.32 -7.02
CA PRO A 199 -16.67 5.93 -6.53
C PRO A 199 -16.74 6.02 -5.01
N ILE A 200 -16.26 4.98 -4.30
CA ILE A 200 -16.17 4.94 -2.84
C ILE A 200 -15.23 6.06 -2.37
N TRP A 201 -14.03 6.12 -2.95
CA TRP A 201 -13.01 7.13 -2.65
C TRP A 201 -13.55 8.56 -2.76
N LYS A 202 -14.17 8.89 -3.89
CA LYS A 202 -14.72 10.22 -4.13
C LYS A 202 -15.77 10.59 -3.09
N LYS A 203 -16.71 9.68 -2.84
CA LYS A 203 -17.83 9.92 -1.92
C LYS A 203 -17.37 10.05 -0.47
N GLU A 204 -16.53 9.13 0.00
CA GLU A 204 -16.25 8.95 1.43
C GLU A 204 -15.01 9.72 1.89
N TYR A 205 -14.07 10.01 1.00
CA TYR A 205 -12.81 10.66 1.39
C TYR A 205 -12.64 12.06 0.80
N LEU A 206 -13.09 12.32 -0.44
CA LEU A 206 -12.94 13.63 -1.06
C LEU A 206 -14.13 14.56 -0.76
N ASP A 207 -15.36 14.10 -1.02
CA ASP A 207 -16.57 14.90 -0.78
C ASP A 207 -16.77 15.15 0.71
N TRP A 208 -16.56 14.13 1.55
CA TRP A 208 -16.59 14.28 3.00
C TRP A 208 -15.54 15.29 3.48
N ALA A 209 -14.30 15.20 3.01
CA ALA A 209 -13.24 16.14 3.41
C ALA A 209 -13.58 17.59 2.99
N ALA A 210 -14.19 17.78 1.83
CA ALA A 210 -14.66 19.09 1.40
C ALA A 210 -15.78 19.62 2.33
N GLN A 211 -16.75 18.78 2.67
CA GLN A 211 -17.86 19.12 3.56
C GLN A 211 -17.40 19.40 5.00
N ASP A 212 -16.50 18.59 5.56
CA ASP A 212 -15.92 18.80 6.89
C ASP A 212 -15.05 20.07 6.95
N LYS A 213 -14.25 20.35 5.91
CA LYS A 213 -13.50 21.61 5.80
C LYS A 213 -14.44 22.83 5.74
N MET A 214 -15.59 22.73 5.08
CA MET A 214 -16.60 23.79 5.06
C MET A 214 -17.27 23.97 6.43
N SER A 215 -17.72 22.89 7.07
CA SER A 215 -18.40 22.93 8.37
C SER A 215 -17.50 23.49 9.48
N ARG A 216 -16.20 23.13 9.50
CA ARG A 216 -15.21 23.69 10.43
C ARG A 216 -14.94 25.17 10.20
N LYS A 217 -14.90 25.62 8.94
CA LYS A 217 -14.74 27.05 8.59
C LYS A 217 -15.96 27.87 9.02
N GLU A 218 -17.16 27.35 8.84
CA GLU A 218 -18.40 27.99 9.27
C GLU A 218 -18.52 28.04 10.81
N GLY A 219 -18.20 26.93 11.48
CA GLY A 219 -18.18 26.86 12.95
C GLY A 219 -17.12 27.79 13.59
N SER A 220 -15.98 28.00 12.91
CA SER A 220 -14.95 28.96 13.33
C SER A 220 -15.40 30.42 13.13
N LYS A 221 -16.01 30.75 11.98
CA LYS A 221 -16.60 32.08 11.73
C LYS A 221 -17.70 32.44 12.73
N LYS A 222 -18.56 31.47 13.07
CA LYS A 222 -19.63 31.67 14.05
C LYS A 222 -19.07 31.93 15.46
N ARG A 223 -18.04 31.20 15.87
CA ARG A 223 -17.33 31.46 17.14
C ARG A 223 -16.70 32.85 17.21
N ILE A 224 -16.10 33.33 16.11
CA ILE A 224 -15.50 34.67 16.06
C ILE A 224 -16.58 35.77 16.19
N LEU A 225 -17.74 35.57 15.56
CA LEU A 225 -18.87 36.52 15.64
C LEU A 225 -19.58 36.52 17.01
N GLU A 226 -19.50 35.45 17.78
CA GLU A 226 -20.06 35.36 19.15
C GLU A 226 -19.10 35.91 20.23
N THR A 227 -17.87 36.30 19.86
CA THR A 227 -16.84 36.83 20.78
C THR A 227 -16.59 38.35 20.60
N VAL A 228 -17.43 39.04 19.82
CA VAL A 228 -17.42 40.50 19.61
C VAL A 228 -18.76 41.07 20.06
#